data_AF-A0A6V7JYY2-F1
#
_entry.id   AF-A0A6V7JYY2-F1
#
_cell.length_a   1.000
_cell.length_b   1.000
_cell.length_c   1.000
_cell.angle_alpha   90.00
_cell.angle_beta   90.00
_cell.angle_gamma   90.00
#
_symmetry.space_group_name_H-M   'P 1'
#
loop_
_entity.id
_entity.type
_entity.pdbx_description
1 polymer ?
#
loop_
_entity_poly.entity_id
_entity_poly.type
_entity_poly.pdbx_seq_one_letter_code
_entity_poly.pdbx_strand_id
1 'polypeptide(L)' 'AGESGKSTIVKQMKIIHETGYSREECEQYKPVVYSNTIQSLMAIIRAMGQLRIDFADPNKT' A
#
# COMPACT_ATOMS: atom_id res chain seq x y z
N ALA A 1 4.00 3.57 -17.88
CA ALA A 1 4.39 2.16 -17.63
C ALA A 1 5.02 1.96 -16.23
N GLY A 2 4.44 2.54 -15.17
CA GLY A 2 5.04 2.58 -13.83
C GLY A 2 4.56 1.50 -12.85
N GLU A 3 3.51 0.76 -13.19
CA GLU A 3 2.79 -0.14 -12.25
C GLU A 3 2.75 -1.61 -12.72
N SER A 4 3.56 -1.96 -13.73
CA SER A 4 3.61 -3.32 -14.30
C SER A 4 4.29 -4.37 -13.40
N GLY A 5 4.64 -4.01 -12.16
CA GLY A 5 5.26 -4.93 -11.19
C GLY A 5 6.76 -5.17 -11.37
N LYS A 6 7.46 -4.39 -12.22
CA LYS A 6 8.92 -4.54 -12.42
C LYS A 6 9.71 -4.51 -11.12
N SER A 7 9.41 -3.56 -10.22
CA SER A 7 10.06 -3.47 -8.90
C SER A 7 9.72 -4.68 -8.01
N THR A 8 8.55 -5.28 -8.18
CA THR A 8 8.16 -6.49 -7.45
C THR A 8 8.99 -7.68 -7.91
N ILE A 9 9.24 -7.83 -9.22
CA ILE A 9 10.13 -8.88 -9.75
C ILE A 9 11.54 -8.76 -9.16
N VAL A 10 12.08 -7.53 -9.09
CA VAL A 10 13.41 -7.30 -8.48
C VAL A 10 13.43 -7.70 -7.00
N LYS A 11 12.40 -7.35 -6.23
CA LYS A 11 12.28 -7.77 -4.81
C LYS A 11 12.23 -9.29 -4.67
N GLN A 12 11.55 -9.98 -5.58
CA GLN A 12 11.48 -11.46 -5.58
C GLN A 12 12.84 -12.10 -5.90
N MET A 13 13.64 -11.51 -6.80
CA MET A 13 15.00 -12.00 -7.06
C MET A 13 15.88 -11.97 -5.80
N LYS A 14 15.79 -10.92 -4.99
CA LYS A 14 16.47 -10.84 -3.69
C LYS A 14 15.96 -11.89 -2.69
N ILE A 15 14.66 -12.18 -2.69
CA ILE A 15 14.08 -13.21 -1.81
C ILE A 15 14.55 -14.63 -2.20
N ILE A 16 14.61 -14.92 -3.51
CA ILE A 16 14.86 -16.28 -4.01
C ILE A 16 16.36 -16.57 -4.15
N HIS A 17 17.17 -15.61 -4.57
CA HIS A 17 18.57 -15.80 -4.94
C HIS A 17 19.59 -15.16 -3.98
N GLU A 18 19.13 -14.34 -3.03
CA GLU A 18 19.95 -13.80 -1.94
C GLU A 18 19.40 -14.30 -0.59
N THR A 19 19.71 -13.63 0.52
CA THR A 19 19.25 -13.98 1.87
C THR A 19 17.90 -13.36 2.26
N GLY A 20 17.14 -12.85 1.29
CA GLY A 20 15.93 -12.08 1.56
C GLY A 20 16.21 -10.74 2.25
N TYR A 21 15.22 -10.21 2.96
CA TYR A 21 15.30 -8.91 3.64
C TYR A 21 15.59 -9.07 5.13
N SER A 22 16.54 -8.31 5.66
CA SER A 22 16.81 -8.27 7.09
C SER A 22 15.66 -7.59 7.85
N ARG A 23 15.64 -7.74 9.18
CA ARG A 23 14.65 -7.07 10.02
C ARG A 23 14.75 -5.55 9.91
N GLU A 24 15.97 -5.02 9.84
CA GLU A 24 16.26 -3.60 9.70
C GLU A 24 15.76 -3.07 8.35
N GLU A 25 15.97 -3.83 7.27
CA GLU A 25 15.41 -3.49 5.95
C GLU A 25 13.88 -3.49 5.96
N CYS A 26 13.26 -4.46 6.64
CA CYS A 26 11.80 -4.51 6.78
C CYS A 26 11.26 -3.30 7.55
N GLU A 27 11.94 -2.88 8.63
CA GLU A 27 11.56 -1.67 9.36
C GLU A 27 11.71 -0.40 8.49
N GLN A 28 12.64 -0.36 7.54
CA GLN A 28 12.72 0.74 6.56
C GLN A 28 11.54 0.76 5.57
N TYR A 29 10.94 -0.39 5.26
CA TYR A 29 9.74 -0.46 4.41
C TYR A 29 8.44 -0.15 5.16
N LYS A 30 8.43 -0.26 6.49
CA LYS A 30 7.23 -0.08 7.32
C LYS A 30 6.55 1.30 7.16
N PRO A 31 7.26 2.44 7.10
CA PRO A 31 6.65 3.73 6.78
C PRO A 31 5.98 3.75 5.40
N VAL A 32 6.54 3.05 4.41
CA VAL A 32 5.96 2.94 3.06
C VAL A 32 4.64 2.17 3.11
N VAL A 33 4.59 1.07 3.87
CA VAL A 33 3.36 0.30 4.09
C VAL A 33 2.28 1.18 4.73
N TYR A 34 2.62 1.92 5.79
CA TYR A 34 1.67 2.83 6.44
C TYR A 34 1.18 3.94 5.51
N SER A 35 2.09 4.56 4.77
CA SER A 35 1.76 5.59 3.78
C SER A 35 0.79 5.06 2.74
N ASN A 36 1.06 3.89 2.16
CA ASN A 36 0.21 3.28 1.15
C ASN A 36 -1.19 2.96 1.69
N THR A 37 -1.30 2.46 2.92
CA THR A 37 -2.59 2.17 3.56
C THR A 37 -3.42 3.44 3.75
N ILE A 38 -2.81 4.49 4.31
CA ILE A 38 -3.50 5.77 4.56
C ILE A 38 -3.90 6.42 3.24
N GLN A 39 -3.00 6.46 2.25
CA GLN A 39 -3.28 7.04 0.94
C GLN A 39 -4.40 6.29 0.20
N SER A 40 -4.39 4.95 0.25
CA SER A 40 -5.43 4.14 -0.37
C SER A 40 -6.79 4.38 0.29
N LEU A 41 -6.83 4.45 1.63
CA LEU A 41 -8.08 4.74 2.35
C LEU A 41 -8.59 6.15 2.04
N MET A 42 -7.71 7.15 2.01
CA MET A 42 -8.09 8.52 1.60
C MET A 42 -8.64 8.55 0.17
N ALA A 43 -8.05 7.79 -0.76
CA ALA A 43 -8.55 7.70 -2.12
C ALA A 43 -9.97 7.11 -2.17
N ILE A 44 -10.24 6.07 -1.38
CA ILE A 44 -11.57 5.46 -1.26
C ILE A 44 -12.57 6.47 -0.68
N ILE A 45 -12.26 7.13 0.44
CA ILE A 45 -13.15 8.11 1.08
C ILE A 45 -13.46 9.28 0.14
N ARG A 46 -12.45 9.78 -0.61
CA ARG A 46 -12.66 10.82 -1.61
C ARG A 46 -13.57 10.35 -2.74
N ALA A 47 -13.38 9.13 -3.23
CA ALA A 47 -14.22 8.54 -4.26
C ALA A 47 -15.67 8.34 -3.78
N MET A 48 -15.88 7.95 -2.53
CA MET A 48 -17.23 7.85 -1.93
C MET A 48 -17.97 9.19 -2.00
N GLY A 49 -17.29 10.30 -1.65
CA GLY A 49 -17.88 11.65 -1.78
C GLY A 49 -18.23 12.03 -3.22
N GLN A 50 -17.39 11.65 -4.20
CA GLN A 50 -17.65 11.91 -5.63
C GLN A 50 -18.80 11.06 -6.18
N LEU A 51 -18.90 9.81 -5.72
CA LEU A 51 -19.90 8.84 -6.17
C LEU A 51 -21.19 8.88 -5.35
N ARG A 52 -21.27 9.75 -4.32
CA ARG A 52 -22.39 9.87 -3.38
C ARG A 52 -22.73 8.54 -2.71
N ILE A 53 -21.70 7.83 -2.26
CA ILE A 53 -21.83 6.59 -1.49
C ILE A 53 -21.66 6.95 -0.02
N ASP A 54 -22.73 6.83 0.75
CA ASP A 54 -22.71 7.07 2.19
C ASP A 54 -22.07 5.90 2.94
N PHE A 55 -21.55 6.17 4.15
CA PHE A 55 -21.14 5.12 5.06
C PHE A 55 -22.35 4.31 5.52
N ALA A 56 -22.16 3.00 5.70
CA ALA A 56 -23.22 2.13 6.21
C ALA A 56 -23.62 2.47 7.66
N ASP A 57 -22.67 2.95 8.47
CA ASP A 57 -22.91 3.47 9.81
C ASP A 57 -22.85 5.01 9.76
N PRO A 58 -23.98 5.72 10.00
CA PRO A 58 -24.03 7.18 9.99
C PRO A 58 -23.13 7.86 11.04
N ASN A 59 -22.65 7.13 12.05
CA ASN A 59 -21.73 7.67 13.06
C ASN A 59 -20.27 7.67 12.59
N LYS A 60 -19.99 7.09 11.41
CA LYS A 60 -18.69 7.14 10.74
C LYS A 60 -18.75 8.27 9.72
N THR A 61 -18.49 9.49 10.16
CA THR A 61 -18.32 10.69 9.32
C THR A 61 -16.89 11.19 9.38
#